data_AF-A0A0A2HQQ2-F1
#
_entry.id   AF-A0A0A2HQQ2-F1
#
_cell.length_a   1.000
_cell.length_b   1.000
_cell.length_c   1.000
_cell.angle_alpha   90.00
_cell.angle_beta   90.00
_cell.angle_gamma   90.00
#
_symmetry.space_group_name_H-M   'P 1'
#
loop_
_entity.id
_entity.type
_entity.pdbx_description
1 polymer ?
#
loop_
_entity_poly.entity_id
_entity_poly.type
_entity_poly.pdbx_seq_one_letter_code
_entity_poly.pdbx_strand_id
1 'polypeptide(L)' 'MLRVEEGKPDPCQRRRVLIEGEHFYIVVGKNFVTATVPDENKHSSKKLRTVVTTLCKEITAAMGGETL' A
#
# COMPACT_ATOMS: atom_id res chain seq x y z
N MET A 1 -35.99 -11.10 3.83
CA MET A 1 -35.11 -10.59 2.75
C MET A 1 -34.13 -9.62 3.38
N LEU A 2 -32.86 -10.01 3.52
CA LEU A 2 -31.79 -9.10 3.93
C LEU A 2 -31.31 -8.37 2.67
N ARG A 3 -31.55 -7.06 2.59
CA ARG A 3 -30.90 -6.21 1.60
C ARG A 3 -29.49 -5.94 2.10
N VAL A 4 -28.50 -6.48 1.39
CA VAL A 4 -27.12 -6.00 1.49
C VAL A 4 -27.07 -4.76 0.62
N GLU A 5 -27.06 -3.57 1.23
CA GLU A 5 -26.70 -2.37 0.50
C GLU A 5 -25.21 -2.47 0.20
N GLU A 6 -24.87 -2.88 -1.02
CA GLU A 6 -23.52 -2.72 -1.56
C GLU A 6 -23.27 -1.22 -1.75
N GLY A 7 -22.94 -0.54 -0.64
CA GLY A 7 -22.38 0.80 -0.69
C GLY A 7 -21.17 0.77 -1.62
N LYS A 8 -21.12 1.70 -2.59
CA LYS A 8 -20.00 1.79 -3.52
C LYS A 8 -18.69 1.75 -2.72
N PRO A 9 -17.76 0.83 -3.03
CA PRO A 9 -16.47 0.81 -2.35
C PRO A 9 -15.82 2.18 -2.55
N ASP A 10 -15.40 2.80 -1.45
CA ASP A 10 -14.69 4.08 -1.48
C ASP A 10 -13.52 3.96 -2.47
N PRO A 11 -13.36 4.91 -3.40
CA PRO A 11 -12.37 4.78 -4.47
C PRO A 11 -10.97 4.72 -3.86
N CYS A 12 -10.26 3.63 -4.14
CA CYS A 12 -8.86 3.50 -3.77
C CYS A 12 -8.03 4.57 -4.48
N GLN A 13 -7.10 5.19 -3.79
CA GLN A 13 -6.15 6.12 -4.40
C GLN A 13 -4.87 5.38 -4.79
N ARG A 14 -4.56 5.35 -6.08
CA ARG A 14 -3.30 4.82 -6.60
C ARG A 14 -2.35 5.97 -6.93
N ARG A 15 -1.14 5.92 -6.37
CA ARG A 15 -0.07 6.90 -6.65
C ARG A 15 1.21 6.18 -7.07
N ARG A 16 1.89 6.76 -8.06
CA ARG A 16 3.25 6.36 -8.44
C ARG A 16 4.24 7.15 -7.60
N VAL A 17 5.20 6.48 -6.99
CA VAL A 17 6.28 7.10 -6.22
C VAL A 17 7.64 6.65 -6.76
N LEU A 18 8.67 7.45 -6.51
CA LEU A 18 10.05 7.14 -6.85
C LEU A 18 10.83 6.95 -5.55
N ILE A 19 11.41 5.77 -5.34
CA ILE A 19 12.18 5.44 -4.14
C ILE A 19 13.52 4.88 -4.62
N GLU A 20 14.62 5.49 -4.22
CA GLU A 20 15.99 5.05 -4.60
C GLU A 20 16.18 4.87 -6.12
N GLY A 21 15.51 5.69 -6.94
CA GLY A 21 15.57 5.61 -8.41
C GLY A 21 14.61 4.61 -9.06
N GLU A 22 13.86 3.84 -8.26
CA GLU A 22 12.91 2.83 -8.73
C GLU A 22 11.46 3.30 -8.57
N HIS A 23 10.59 2.85 -9.48
CA HIS A 23 9.18 3.24 -9.47
C HIS A 23 8.29 2.24 -8.76
N PHE A 24 7.49 2.73 -7.82
CA PHE A 24 6.53 1.92 -7.06
C PHE A 24 5.12 2.45 -7.26
N TYR A 25 4.15 1.57 -7.06
CA TYR A 25 2.75 1.96 -6.91
C TYR A 25 2.33 1.70 -5.49
N ILE A 26 1.76 2.74 -4.87
CA ILE A 26 1.08 2.63 -3.58
C ILE A 26 -0.41 2.76 -3.85
N VAL A 27 -1.18 1.85 -3.29
CA VAL A 27 -2.64 1.87 -3.31
C VAL A 27 -3.12 2.00 -1.87
N VAL A 28 -3.83 3.08 -1.60
CA VAL A 28 -4.50 3.33 -0.32
C VAL A 28 -5.98 3.09 -0.52
N GLY A 29 -6.49 2.02 0.08
CA GLY A 29 -7.90 1.76 0.22
C GLY A 29 -8.42 2.25 1.57
N LYS A 30 -9.71 2.08 1.84
CA LYS A 30 -10.34 2.53 3.10
C LYS A 30 -9.69 1.93 4.35
N ASN A 31 -9.34 0.64 4.29
CA ASN A 31 -8.85 -0.15 5.43
C ASN A 31 -7.54 -0.88 5.12
N PHE A 32 -6.86 -0.54 4.03
CA PHE A 32 -5.61 -1.21 3.65
C PHE A 32 -4.68 -0.26 2.90
N VAL A 33 -3.39 -0.54 3.03
CA VAL A 33 -2.33 0.05 2.22
C VAL A 33 -1.56 -1.10 1.60
N THR A 34 -1.41 -1.06 0.28
CA THR A 34 -0.56 -2.03 -0.44
C THR A 34 0.41 -1.30 -1.35
N ALA A 35 1.58 -1.90 -1.55
CA ALA A 35 2.58 -1.37 -2.44
C ALA A 35 3.19 -2.50 -3.27
N THR A 36 3.41 -2.22 -4.56
CA THR A 36 4.03 -3.18 -5.48
C THR A 36 5.52 -2.87 -5.57
N VAL A 37 6.36 -3.83 -5.17
CA VAL A 37 7.82 -3.77 -5.35
C VAL A 37 8.17 -4.40 -6.71
N PRO A 38 8.74 -3.64 -7.67
CA PRO A 38 9.24 -4.22 -8.91
C PRO A 38 10.36 -5.22 -8.62
N ASP A 39 10.42 -6.31 -9.38
CA ASP A 39 11.50 -7.29 -9.30
C ASP A 39 11.79 -7.80 -7.87
N GLU A 40 10.77 -8.18 -7.12
CA GLU A 40 10.87 -8.57 -5.69
C GLU A 40 11.95 -9.64 -5.42
N ASN A 41 12.24 -10.50 -6.41
CA ASN A 41 13.24 -11.57 -6.30
C ASN A 41 14.69 -11.13 -6.52
N LYS A 42 14.96 -9.89 -6.95
CA LYS A 42 16.33 -9.37 -7.08
C LYS A 42 16.91 -9.08 -5.69
N HIS A 43 18.22 -9.32 -5.52
CA HIS A 43 18.90 -9.10 -4.25
C HIS A 43 18.85 -7.62 -3.78
N SER A 44 18.91 -6.69 -4.73
CA SER A 44 18.74 -5.24 -4.50
C SER A 44 17.36 -4.86 -3.95
N SER A 45 16.34 -5.69 -4.19
CA SER A 45 14.97 -5.46 -3.75
C SER A 45 14.76 -5.69 -2.26
N LYS A 46 15.72 -6.28 -1.54
CA LYS A 46 15.63 -6.44 -0.07
C LYS A 46 15.62 -5.10 0.66
N LYS A 47 16.47 -4.16 0.25
CA LYS A 47 16.50 -2.79 0.82
C LYS A 47 15.20 -2.04 0.47
N LEU A 48 14.76 -2.15 -0.79
CA LEU A 48 13.53 -1.53 -1.28
C LEU A 48 12.29 -2.07 -0.55
N ARG A 49 12.25 -3.39 -0.29
CA ARG A 49 11.19 -4.03 0.49
C ARG A 49 11.10 -3.45 1.89
N THR A 50 12.22 -3.29 2.59
CA THR A 50 12.22 -2.67 3.93
C THR A 50 11.63 -1.26 3.88
N VAL A 51 12.07 -0.42 2.94
CA VAL A 51 11.56 0.96 2.79
C VAL A 51 10.06 0.96 2.51
N VAL A 52 9.61 0.13 1.57
CA VAL A 52 8.19 0.04 1.19
C VAL A 52 7.33 -0.49 2.34
N THR A 53 7.81 -1.49 3.07
CA THR A 53 7.12 -2.01 4.26
C THR A 53 6.98 -0.94 5.34
N THR A 54 8.06 -0.20 5.65
CA THR A 54 7.99 0.92 6.60
C THR A 54 7.00 1.97 6.13
N LEU A 55 7.04 2.36 4.86
CA LEU A 55 6.10 3.33 4.29
C LEU A 55 4.64 2.89 4.42
N CYS A 56 4.32 1.63 4.12
CA CYS A 56 2.97 1.09 4.32
C CYS A 56 2.53 1.11 5.79
N LYS A 57 3.45 0.82 6.74
CA LYS A 57 3.16 0.89 8.18
C LYS A 57 2.84 2.32 8.62
N GLU A 58 3.65 3.29 8.21
CA GLU A 58 3.45 4.71 8.53
C GLU A 58 2.12 5.24 7.97
N ILE A 59 1.78 4.89 6.72
CA ILE A 59 0.49 5.29 6.12
C ILE A 59 -0.67 4.63 6.88
N THR A 60 -0.55 3.34 7.23
CA THR A 60 -1.58 2.63 8.01
C THR A 60 -1.79 3.27 9.37
N ALA A 61 -0.71 3.62 10.08
CA ALA A 61 -0.78 4.33 11.35
C ALA A 61 -1.43 5.71 11.21
N ALA A 62 -1.09 6.47 10.16
CA ALA A 62 -1.70 7.78 9.88
C ALA A 62 -3.20 7.69 9.55
N MET A 63 -3.65 6.54 9.03
CA MET A 63 -5.07 6.25 8.82
C MET A 63 -5.81 5.79 10.09
N GLY A 64 -5.11 5.63 11.21
CA GLY A 64 -5.67 5.10 12.47
C GLY A 64 -5.83 3.58 12.48
N GLY A 65 -5.18 2.86 11.55
CA GLY A 65 -5.11 1.40 11.58
C GLY A 65 -4.04 0.90 12.55
N GLU A 66 -4.27 -0.26 13.17
CA GLU A 66 -3.26 -0.92 13.99
C GLU A 66 -2.15 -1.49 13.11
N THR A 67 -0.90 -1.13 13.40
CA THR A 67 0.27 -1.73 12.76
C THR A 67 0.60 -3.07 13.44
N LEU A 68 0.43 -4.17 12.71
CA LEU A 68 0.95 -5.49 13.10
C LEU A 68 2.49 -5.56 13.05
#